data_AF-A0A962X5N4-F1
#
_entry.id   AF-A0A962X5N4-F1
#
_cell.length_a   1.000
_cell.length_b   1.000
_cell.length_c   1.000
_cell.angle_alpha   90.00
_cell.angle_beta   90.00
_cell.angle_gamma   90.00
#
_symmetry.space_group_name_H-M   'P 1'
#
loop_
_entity.id
_entity.type
_entity.pdbx_description
1 polymer ?
#
loop_
_entity_poly.entity_id
_entity_poly.type
_entity_poly.pdbx_seq_one_letter_code
_entity_poly.pdbx_strand_id
1 'polypeptide(L)' 'MLIPAMADTLTGRVVGVHDGDTLTLRVGTRQVKVRLAETDAPELKQPYGQKAKQALSDWTYE' A
#
# COMPACT_ATOMS: atom_id res chain seq x y z
N MET A 1 5.58 2.25 32.86
CA MET A 1 4.29 2.80 32.41
C MET A 1 4.17 2.46 30.93
N LEU A 2 3.22 1.59 30.54
CA LEU A 2 2.94 1.34 29.11
C LEU A 2 1.94 2.40 28.63
N ILE A 3 2.26 3.08 27.53
CA ILE A 3 1.33 3.96 26.83
C ILE A 3 0.68 3.12 25.73
N PRO A 4 -0.66 3.05 25.64
CA PRO A 4 -1.33 2.30 24.59
C PRO A 4 -1.06 2.95 23.23
N ALA A 5 -0.82 2.13 22.21
CA ALA A 5 -0.75 2.61 20.84
C ALA A 5 -2.14 3.04 20.38
N MET A 6 -2.24 4.23 19.80
CA MET A 6 -3.47 4.71 19.15
C MET A 6 -3.26 4.65 17.64
N ALA A 7 -4.20 4.02 16.94
CA ALA A 7 -4.25 3.98 15.49
C ALA A 7 -5.44 4.80 15.01
N ASP A 8 -5.23 5.56 13.93
CA ASP A 8 -6.28 6.32 13.25
C ASP A 8 -6.58 5.66 11.89
N THR A 9 -7.78 5.88 11.37
CA THR A 9 -8.20 5.30 10.09
C THR A 9 -8.00 6.30 8.97
N LEU A 10 -7.23 5.93 7.95
CA LEU A 10 -7.04 6.72 6.75
C LEU A 10 -7.90 6.17 5.60
N THR A 11 -8.91 6.93 5.18
CA THR A 11 -9.78 6.56 4.05
C THR A 11 -9.44 7.38 2.81
N GLY A 12 -9.29 6.72 1.67
CA GLY A 12 -9.01 7.36 0.40
C GLY A 12 -9.12 6.39 -0.77
N ARG A 13 -9.03 6.92 -1.99
CA ARG A 13 -9.05 6.09 -3.21
C ARG A 13 -7.63 5.72 -3.61
N VAL A 14 -7.39 4.45 -3.94
CA VAL A 14 -6.11 4.05 -4.53
C VAL A 14 -5.99 4.66 -5.92
N VAL A 15 -4.90 5.39 -6.15
CA VAL A 15 -4.61 6.07 -7.44
C VAL A 15 -3.30 5.62 -8.07
N GLY A 16 -2.59 4.70 -7.42
CA GLY A 16 -1.36 4.11 -7.95
C GLY A 16 -0.89 2.95 -7.08
N VAL A 17 -0.31 1.94 -7.71
CA VAL A 17 0.37 0.82 -7.04
C VAL A 17 1.82 0.81 -7.53
N HIS A 18 2.78 0.79 -6.60
CA HIS A 18 4.22 0.89 -6.91
C HIS A 18 4.83 -0.51 -7.07
N ASP A 19 4.56 -1.40 -6.13
CA ASP A 19 5.06 -2.77 -6.02
C ASP A 19 4.01 -3.63 -5.27
N GLY A 20 4.40 -4.76 -4.69
CA GLY A 20 3.48 -5.68 -4.01
C GLY A 20 3.07 -5.29 -2.58
N ASP A 21 3.65 -4.23 -1.99
CA ASP A 21 3.31 -3.77 -0.64
C ASP A 21 3.12 -2.25 -0.53
N THR A 22 3.37 -1.50 -1.60
CA THR A 22 3.37 -0.04 -1.59
C THR A 22 2.40 0.54 -2.62
N LEU A 23 1.52 1.44 -2.17
CA LEU A 23 0.51 2.12 -2.99
C LEU A 23 0.39 3.61 -2.69
N THR A 24 -0.33 4.35 -3.53
CA THR A 24 -0.69 5.76 -3.31
C THR A 24 -2.20 5.88 -3.10
N LEU A 25 -2.59 6.43 -1.96
CA LEU A 25 -3.95 6.87 -1.67
C LEU A 25 -4.15 8.34 -2.02
N ARG A 26 -5.30 8.69 -2.59
CA ARG A 26 -5.79 10.05 -2.68
C ARG A 26 -6.81 10.29 -1.56
N VAL A 27 -6.47 11.22 -0.67
CA VAL A 27 -7.26 11.61 0.50
C VAL A 27 -7.60 13.09 0.33
N GLY A 28 -8.81 13.37 -0.16
CA GLY A 28 -9.18 14.71 -0.63
C GLY A 28 -8.27 15.17 -1.78
N THR A 29 -7.57 16.28 -1.58
CA THR A 29 -6.60 16.83 -2.55
C THR A 29 -5.18 16.30 -2.37
N ARG A 30 -4.92 15.54 -1.29
CA ARG A 30 -3.58 15.05 -0.96
C ARG A 30 -3.36 13.65 -1.52
N GLN A 31 -2.13 13.38 -1.95
CA GLN A 31 -1.66 12.04 -2.26
C GLN A 31 -0.75 11.57 -1.12
N VAL A 32 -1.00 10.36 -0.63
CA VAL A 32 -0.27 9.75 0.48
C VAL A 32 0.29 8.42 -0.02
N LYS A 33 1.62 8.27 0.03
CA LYS A 33 2.26 7.00 -0.23
C LYS A 33 2.16 6.13 1.03
N VAL A 34 1.60 4.95 0.89
CA VAL A 34 1.38 3.99 1.97
C VAL A 34 2.17 2.73 1.66
N ARG A 35 2.94 2.27 2.65
CA ARG A 35 3.56 0.95 2.66
C ARG A 35 2.80 0.09 3.66
N LEU A 36 2.34 -1.08 3.24
CA LEU A 36 1.64 -2.03 4.09
C LEU A 36 2.61 -2.55 5.15
N ALA A 37 2.25 -2.40 6.42
CA ALA A 37 3.04 -2.93 7.52
C ALA A 37 3.01 -4.47 7.50
N GLU A 38 4.10 -5.08 7.94
CA GLU A 38 4.23 -6.55 8.10
C GLU A 38 4.07 -7.37 6.83
N THR A 39 3.96 -6.71 5.67
CA THR A 39 4.02 -7.33 4.35
C THR A 39 5.40 -7.09 3.76
N ASP A 40 6.04 -8.14 3.24
CA ASP A 40 7.29 -8.05 2.49
C ASP A 40 7.09 -8.71 1.12
N ALA A 41 6.96 -7.89 0.08
CA ALA A 41 6.77 -8.35 -1.28
C ALA A 41 8.06 -8.20 -2.09
N PRO A 42 8.29 -9.06 -3.10
CA PRO A 42 9.44 -8.90 -3.98
C PRO A 42 9.43 -7.53 -4.65
N GLU A 43 10.57 -6.85 -4.62
CA GLU A 43 10.79 -5.59 -5.33
C GLU A 43 10.59 -5.78 -6.83
N LEU A 44 10.27 -4.72 -7.56
CA LEU A 44 9.86 -4.80 -8.98
C LEU A 44 10.87 -5.53 -9.88
N LYS A 45 12.17 -5.43 -9.56
CA LYS A 45 13.27 -6.06 -10.31
C LYS A 45 13.58 -7.49 -9.86
N GLN A 46 13.00 -7.94 -8.76
CA GLN A 46 13.18 -9.31 -8.26
C GLN A 46 12.24 -10.27 -9.01
N PRO A 47 12.55 -11.58 -9.01
CA PRO A 47 11.62 -12.58 -9.48
C PRO A 47 10.25 -12.40 -8.83
N TYR A 48 9.19 -12.45 -9.66
CA TYR A 48 7.79 -12.28 -9.25
C TYR A 48 7.37 -10.88 -8.77
N GLY A 49 8.23 -9.87 -8.76
CA GLY A 49 7.87 -8.49 -8.35
C GLY A 49 6.70 -7.90 -9.15
N GLN A 50 6.69 -8.11 -10.48
CA GLN A 50 5.56 -7.71 -11.33
C GLN A 50 4.27 -8.45 -10.99
N LYS A 51 4.34 -9.74 -10.63
CA LYS A 51 3.15 -10.51 -10.24
C LYS A 51 2.60 -10.04 -8.90
N ALA A 52 3.47 -9.73 -7.94
CA ALA A 52 3.07 -9.18 -6.64
C ALA A 52 2.37 -7.82 -6.80
N LYS A 53 2.94 -6.94 -7.64
CA LYS A 53 2.31 -5.67 -8.01
C LYS A 53 0.94 -5.86 -8.66
N GLN A 54 0.82 -6.79 -9.60
CA GLN A 54 -0.45 -7.08 -10.27
C GLN A 54 -1.50 -7.57 -9.27
N ALA A 55 -1.13 -8.50 -8.38
CA ALA A 55 -2.04 -8.98 -7.34
C ALA A 55 -2.54 -7.82 -6.47
N LEU A 56 -1.67 -6.95 -5.96
CA LEU A 56 -2.10 -5.80 -5.17
C LEU A 56 -3.01 -4.85 -5.99
N SER A 57 -2.75 -4.71 -7.29
CA SER A 57 -3.60 -3.90 -8.19
C SER A 57 -5.00 -4.51 -8.34
N ASP A 58 -5.10 -5.82 -8.54
CA ASP A 58 -6.38 -6.53 -8.70
C ASP A 58 -7.25 -6.47 -7.44
N TRP A 59 -6.65 -6.41 -6.25
CA TRP A 59 -7.36 -6.25 -4.98
C TRP A 59 -7.79 -4.81 -4.68
N THR A 60 -7.15 -3.82 -5.30
CA THR A 60 -7.32 -2.39 -4.94
C THR A 60 -8.11 -1.58 -5.95
N TYR A 61 -8.12 -1.99 -7.22
CA TYR A 61 -8.91 -1.36 -8.26
C TYR A 61 -10.24 -2.11 -8.45
N GLU A 62 -11.31 -1.33 -8.64
CA GLU A 62 -12.59 -1.82 -9.20
C GLU A 62 -12.56 -1.74 -10.73
#